data_AF-A0A178IE55-F1
#
_entry.id   AF-A0A178IE55-F1
#
_cell.length_a   1.000
_cell.length_b   1.000
_cell.length_c   1.000
_cell.angle_alpha   90.00
_cell.angle_beta   90.00
_cell.angle_gamma   90.00
#
_symmetry.space_group_name_H-M   'P 1'
#
loop_
_entity.id
_entity.type
_entity.pdbx_description
1 polymer ?
#
loop_
_entity_poly.entity_id
_entity_poly.type
_entity_poly.pdbx_seq_one_letter_code
_entity_poly.pdbx_strand_id
1 'polypeptide(L)'
;MNKILRKLLALCFAATLLAAPAVVLAQSAPAPAPAKAKTEKKAKGPAKVDLNTATKEQLAKLPGLDEAAADKIIAARPFASKTQLKSKKLVSDETYESVKNLVIASQPKSSNSPKKEGKKKAG
;
A
#
# COMPACT_ATOMS: atom_id res chain seq x y z
N MET A 1 -16.28 -12.36 -20.91
CA MET A 1 -17.34 -12.29 -21.94
C MET A 1 -18.70 -12.27 -21.27
N ASN A 2 -19.26 -11.06 -21.23
CA ASN A 2 -20.66 -10.70 -21.42
C ASN A 2 -21.69 -11.23 -20.41
N LYS A 3 -22.09 -10.33 -19.50
CA LYS A 3 -23.51 -10.11 -19.13
C LYS A 3 -23.69 -8.77 -18.38
N ILE A 4 -23.13 -7.70 -18.94
CA ILE A 4 -23.78 -6.39 -18.91
C ILE A 4 -25.06 -6.56 -19.73
N LEU A 5 -26.15 -5.92 -19.30
CA LEU A 5 -27.47 -5.87 -19.95
C LEU A 5 -28.48 -6.93 -19.49
N ARG A 6 -29.07 -6.75 -18.30
CA ARG A 6 -30.51 -7.03 -18.06
C ARG A 6 -31.12 -6.07 -17.01
N LYS A 7 -31.72 -4.99 -17.53
CA LYS A 7 -33.00 -4.38 -17.08
C LYS A 7 -32.95 -3.64 -15.73
N LEU A 8 -32.93 -2.30 -15.65
CA LEU A 8 -33.94 -1.32 -16.09
C LEU A 8 -35.30 -1.52 -15.39
N LEU A 9 -35.42 -0.87 -14.23
CA LEU A 9 -36.65 -0.50 -13.53
C LEU A 9 -36.30 0.83 -12.82
N ALA A 10 -36.42 1.99 -13.45
CA ALA A 10 -37.66 2.77 -13.58
C ALA A 10 -38.42 2.92 -12.26
N LEU A 11 -38.20 4.02 -11.54
CA LEU A 11 -39.30 4.88 -11.09
C LEU A 11 -38.77 6.24 -10.61
N CYS A 12 -39.26 7.29 -11.27
CA CYS A 12 -39.16 8.68 -10.83
C CYS A 12 -39.81 8.85 -9.45
N PHE A 13 -39.15 9.52 -8.51
CA PHE A 13 -39.88 10.22 -7.46
C PHE A 13 -39.56 11.71 -7.56
N ALA A 14 -40.62 12.43 -7.91
CA ALA A 14 -40.64 13.84 -8.22
C ALA A 14 -40.43 14.71 -6.98
N ALA A 15 -40.00 15.93 -7.28
CA ALA A 15 -39.72 17.00 -6.36
C ALA A 15 -40.86 17.37 -5.40
N THR A 16 -40.49 17.74 -4.18
CA THR A 16 -41.21 18.76 -3.41
C THR A 16 -40.21 19.76 -2.85
N LEU A 17 -40.38 20.99 -3.30
CA LEU A 17 -39.62 22.20 -3.01
C LEU A 17 -40.33 22.96 -1.89
N LEU A 18 -39.62 23.39 -0.83
CA LEU A 18 -40.05 24.55 -0.02
C LEU A 18 -38.88 25.26 0.70
N ALA A 19 -38.52 26.41 0.14
CA ALA A 19 -38.13 27.70 0.72
C ALA A 19 -37.23 27.84 2.00
N ALA A 20 -35.99 28.29 1.74
CA ALA A 20 -35.35 29.59 2.13
C ALA A 20 -34.93 29.87 3.61
N PRO A 21 -34.05 30.86 3.90
CA PRO A 21 -32.69 30.63 4.40
C PRO A 21 -32.39 31.26 5.78
N ALA A 22 -31.46 30.67 6.53
CA ALA A 22 -30.81 31.34 7.66
C ALA A 22 -29.30 31.34 7.45
N VAL A 23 -28.78 32.49 7.03
CA VAL A 23 -27.37 32.84 7.14
C VAL A 23 -27.04 32.93 8.63
N VAL A 24 -26.23 31.99 9.13
CA VAL A 24 -25.55 32.14 10.42
C VAL A 24 -24.08 32.38 10.13
N LEU A 25 -23.61 33.57 10.50
CA LEU A 25 -22.22 33.95 10.51
C LEU A 25 -21.40 33.01 11.42
N ALA A 26 -20.28 32.54 10.87
CA ALA A 26 -19.00 32.32 11.52
C ALA A 26 -19.00 32.08 13.05
N GLN A 27 -18.85 30.81 13.45
CA GLN A 27 -18.08 30.46 14.65
C GLN A 27 -17.12 29.32 14.34
N SER A 28 -15.94 29.47 14.92
CA SER A 28 -14.68 28.84 14.60
C SER A 28 -14.63 27.33 14.79
N ALA A 29 -13.88 26.70 13.87
CA ALA A 29 -13.00 25.54 14.06
C ALA A 29 -13.60 24.23 14.64
N PRO A 30 -13.76 23.18 13.81
CA PRO A 30 -13.73 21.82 14.29
C PRO A 30 -12.29 21.29 14.32
N ALA A 31 -11.79 21.06 15.53
CA ALA A 31 -10.70 20.12 15.79
C ALA A 31 -11.20 18.66 15.62
N PRO A 32 -10.31 17.67 15.57
CA PRO A 32 -9.26 17.43 14.61
C PRO A 32 -9.67 16.24 13.71
N ALA A 33 -9.68 16.41 12.40
CA ALA A 33 -9.61 15.23 11.52
C ALA A 33 -8.29 14.51 11.86
N PRO A 34 -8.27 13.18 12.04
CA PRO A 34 -7.00 12.47 12.07
C PRO A 34 -6.44 12.59 10.66
N ALA A 35 -5.65 13.64 10.44
CA ALA A 35 -4.64 13.62 9.43
C ALA A 35 -3.92 12.29 9.64
N LYS A 36 -4.14 11.35 8.71
CA LYS A 36 -3.22 10.26 8.46
C LYS A 36 -1.89 10.95 8.17
N ALA A 37 -1.20 11.30 9.24
CA ALA A 37 0.20 11.61 9.26
C ALA A 37 0.84 10.31 8.79
N LYS A 38 0.98 10.19 7.46
CA LYS A 38 2.02 9.41 6.84
C LYS A 38 3.27 9.88 7.56
N THR A 39 3.68 9.10 8.55
CA THR A 39 4.87 9.35 9.33
C THR A 39 6.01 9.07 8.38
N GLU A 40 6.30 10.06 7.55
CA GLU A 40 7.56 10.12 6.86
C GLU A 40 8.64 10.20 7.93
N LYS A 41 9.72 9.46 7.67
CA LYS A 41 11.06 9.63 8.23
C LYS A 41 11.40 8.78 9.46
N LYS A 42 12.00 7.62 9.18
CA LYS A 42 13.38 7.37 9.63
C LYS A 42 14.13 6.43 8.67
N ALA A 43 14.64 6.97 7.58
CA ALA A 43 15.67 6.30 6.78
C ALA A 43 17.01 6.98 7.04
N LYS A 44 17.82 6.42 7.94
CA LYS A 44 19.28 6.59 7.91
C LYS A 44 19.82 5.38 7.14
N GLY A 45 20.17 5.62 5.88
CA GLY A 45 20.58 4.61 4.90
C GLY A 45 19.83 4.78 3.57
N PRO A 46 20.35 4.24 2.45
CA PRO A 46 19.65 4.28 1.16
C PRO A 46 18.22 3.79 1.34
N ALA A 47 17.25 4.57 0.86
CA ALA A 47 15.84 4.32 1.08
C ALA A 47 15.44 2.99 0.43
N LYS A 48 15.17 1.97 1.25
CA LYS A 48 14.65 0.69 0.77
C LYS A 48 13.18 0.84 0.39
N VAL A 49 12.77 0.16 -0.66
CA VAL A 49 11.38 0.14 -1.15
C VAL A 49 10.57 -0.85 -0.30
N ASP A 50 9.49 -0.37 0.30
CA ASP A 50 8.61 -1.21 1.12
C ASP A 50 7.55 -1.91 0.27
N LEU A 51 7.54 -3.23 0.25
CA LEU A 51 6.61 -4.04 -0.55
C LEU A 51 5.14 -3.79 -0.19
N ASN A 52 4.86 -3.40 1.07
CA ASN A 52 3.50 -3.20 1.57
C ASN A 52 2.96 -1.80 1.26
N THR A 53 3.83 -0.79 1.14
CA THR A 53 3.41 0.62 0.99
C THR A 53 3.93 1.30 -0.28
N ALA A 54 4.83 0.68 -1.03
CA ALA A 54 5.39 1.27 -2.25
C ALA A 54 4.32 1.52 -3.32
N THR A 55 4.58 2.50 -4.19
CA THR A 55 3.80 2.70 -5.40
C THR A 55 4.22 1.73 -6.50
N LYS A 56 3.39 1.58 -7.53
CA LYS A 56 3.71 0.79 -8.74
C LYS A 56 5.03 1.23 -9.35
N GLU A 57 5.22 2.54 -9.50
CA GLU A 57 6.44 3.13 -10.05
C GLU A 57 7.69 2.84 -9.20
N GLN A 58 7.57 2.85 -7.87
CA GLN A 58 8.69 2.53 -6.98
C GLN A 58 9.11 1.07 -7.10
N LEU A 59 8.16 0.16 -7.32
CA LEU A 59 8.44 -1.26 -7.56
C LEU A 59 9.04 -1.49 -8.94
N ALA A 60 8.52 -0.82 -9.98
CA ALA A 60 9.02 -0.93 -11.36
C ALA A 60 10.40 -0.28 -11.57
N LYS A 61 10.86 0.57 -10.64
CA LYS A 61 12.23 1.12 -10.65
C LYS A 61 13.29 0.14 -10.13
N LEU A 62 12.88 -1.02 -9.60
CA LEU A 62 13.80 -2.02 -9.10
C LEU A 62 14.37 -2.87 -10.25
N PRO A 63 15.64 -3.30 -10.18
CA PRO A 63 16.25 -4.08 -11.24
C PRO A 63 15.51 -5.41 -11.45
N GLY A 64 15.06 -5.67 -12.68
CA GLY A 64 14.34 -6.88 -13.05
C GLY A 64 12.86 -6.93 -12.65
N LEU A 65 12.31 -5.81 -12.16
CA LEU A 65 10.87 -5.65 -11.92
C LEU A 65 10.27 -4.69 -12.97
N ASP A 66 9.25 -5.16 -13.65
CA ASP A 66 8.44 -4.39 -14.57
C ASP A 66 7.07 -4.04 -13.97
N GLU A 67 6.26 -3.30 -14.71
CA GLU A 67 4.92 -2.91 -14.31
C GLU A 67 4.00 -4.09 -13.99
N ALA A 68 4.07 -5.19 -14.73
CA ALA A 68 3.22 -6.36 -14.49
C ALA A 68 3.64 -7.10 -13.22
N ALA A 69 4.94 -7.17 -12.94
CA ALA A 69 5.45 -7.69 -11.67
C ALA A 69 5.07 -6.76 -10.49
N ALA A 70 5.14 -5.44 -10.67
CA ALA A 70 4.69 -4.47 -9.68
C ALA A 70 3.19 -4.61 -9.37
N ASP A 71 2.35 -4.79 -10.38
CA ASP A 71 0.91 -5.00 -10.22
C ASP A 71 0.59 -6.28 -9.43
N LYS A 72 1.31 -7.38 -9.73
CA LYS A 72 1.22 -8.63 -8.96
C LYS A 72 1.61 -8.44 -7.50
N ILE A 73 2.65 -7.65 -7.22
CA ILE A 73 3.07 -7.35 -5.86
C ILE A 73 2.01 -6.55 -5.13
N ILE A 74 1.44 -5.51 -5.75
CA ILE A 74 0.37 -4.71 -5.17
C ILE A 74 -0.86 -5.57 -4.87
N ALA A 75 -1.26 -6.43 -5.81
CA ALA A 75 -2.41 -7.33 -5.66
C ALA A 75 -2.20 -8.40 -4.56
N ALA A 76 -0.96 -8.79 -4.30
CA ALA A 76 -0.62 -9.84 -3.33
C ALA A 76 -0.35 -9.32 -1.90
N ARG A 77 -0.53 -8.03 -1.63
CA ARG A 77 -0.43 -7.43 -0.29
C ARG A 77 -1.50 -8.01 0.65
N PRO A 78 -1.21 -8.18 1.95
CA PRO A 78 0.03 -7.84 2.67
C PRO A 78 1.13 -8.91 2.57
N PHE A 79 2.39 -8.49 2.68
CA PHE A 79 3.57 -9.34 2.77
C PHE A 79 4.11 -9.39 4.19
N ALA A 80 4.34 -10.60 4.72
CA ALA A 80 4.98 -10.83 6.01
C ALA A 80 6.50 -10.66 5.95
N SER A 81 7.10 -10.99 4.80
CA SER A 81 8.54 -10.93 4.57
C SER A 81 8.84 -10.74 3.08
N LYS A 82 10.02 -10.22 2.76
CA LYS A 82 10.47 -10.07 1.37
C LYS A 82 10.61 -11.40 0.62
N THR A 83 10.85 -12.53 1.32
CA THR A 83 10.95 -13.86 0.71
C THR A 83 9.65 -14.33 0.07
N GLN A 84 8.50 -13.76 0.48
CA GLN A 84 7.21 -14.07 -0.11
C GLN A 84 7.10 -13.65 -1.57
N LEU A 85 7.95 -12.75 -2.07
CA LEU A 85 8.04 -12.46 -3.50
C LEU A 85 8.33 -13.72 -4.33
N LYS A 86 9.22 -14.59 -3.83
CA LYS A 86 9.53 -15.88 -4.45
C LYS A 86 8.48 -16.93 -4.15
N SER A 87 8.05 -17.03 -2.89
CA SER A 87 7.11 -18.08 -2.47
C SER A 87 5.76 -17.96 -3.18
N LYS A 88 5.32 -16.72 -3.45
CA LYS A 88 4.11 -16.42 -4.23
C LYS A 88 4.35 -16.37 -5.74
N LYS A 89 5.57 -16.70 -6.22
CA LYS A 89 5.98 -16.68 -7.63
C LYS A 89 5.68 -15.34 -8.33
N LEU A 90 5.89 -14.23 -7.64
CA LEU A 90 5.66 -12.88 -8.18
C LEU A 90 6.86 -12.39 -9.00
N VAL A 91 8.05 -12.91 -8.68
CA VAL A 91 9.33 -12.62 -9.34
C VAL A 91 10.12 -13.91 -9.53
N SER A 92 11.06 -13.94 -10.48
CA SER A 92 12.04 -15.01 -10.64
C SER A 92 13.08 -15.01 -9.50
N ASP A 93 13.81 -16.11 -9.34
CA ASP A 93 14.90 -16.19 -8.35
C ASP A 93 16.01 -15.15 -8.64
N GLU A 94 16.37 -14.95 -9.91
CA GLU A 94 17.39 -13.94 -10.30
C GLU A 94 16.95 -12.51 -9.97
N THR A 95 15.69 -12.14 -10.30
CA THR A 95 15.14 -10.84 -9.94
C THR A 95 15.13 -10.68 -8.43
N TYR A 96 14.70 -11.69 -7.68
CA TYR A 96 14.69 -11.63 -6.22
C TYR A 96 16.08 -11.38 -5.63
N GLU A 97 17.11 -12.08 -6.12
CA GLU A 97 18.48 -11.93 -5.63
C GLU A 97 19.02 -10.51 -5.85
N SER A 98 18.63 -9.86 -6.94
CA SER A 98 18.99 -8.47 -7.25
C SER A 98 18.26 -7.46 -6.35
N VAL A 99 17.01 -7.73 -5.97
CA VAL A 99 16.15 -6.75 -5.27
C VAL A 99 16.10 -6.98 -3.77
N LYS A 100 16.46 -8.16 -3.25
CA LYS A 100 16.31 -8.52 -1.83
C LYS A 100 17.02 -7.57 -0.86
N ASN A 101 18.05 -6.85 -1.32
CA ASN A 101 18.78 -5.87 -0.51
C ASN A 101 18.20 -4.44 -0.60
N LEU A 102 17.41 -4.18 -1.64
CA LEU A 102 16.74 -2.91 -1.93
C LEU A 102 15.32 -2.86 -1.36
N VAL A 103 14.73 -4.01 -1.01
CA VAL A 103 13.35 -4.09 -0.52
C VAL A 103 13.23 -4.50 0.95
N ILE A 104 12.15 -4.06 1.58
CA ILE A 104 11.70 -4.46 2.92
C ILE A 104 10.20 -4.80 2.90
N ALA A 105 9.72 -5.53 3.89
CA ALA A 105 8.29 -5.75 4.12
C ALA A 105 7.96 -5.34 5.55
N SER A 106 7.42 -4.13 5.75
CA SER A 106 7.09 -3.64 7.09
C SER A 106 5.72 -4.15 7.52
N GLN A 107 5.65 -4.78 8.69
CA GLN A 107 4.36 -5.19 9.26
C GLN A 107 3.68 -4.00 9.94
N PRO A 108 2.35 -3.83 9.80
CA PRO A 108 1.62 -2.90 10.64
C PRO A 108 1.64 -3.43 12.08
N LYS A 109 2.49 -2.82 12.93
CA LYS A 109 2.68 -3.05 14.38
C LYS A 109 2.10 -4.36 14.95
N SER A 110 2.78 -5.46 14.66
CA SER A 110 3.04 -6.50 15.67
C SER A 110 4.46 -7.05 15.45
N SER A 111 5.23 -7.13 16.53
CA SER A 111 6.52 -7.84 16.65
C SER A 111 7.73 -7.35 15.83
N ASN A 112 8.57 -6.57 16.52
CA ASN A 112 9.92 -6.97 16.90
C ASN A 112 10.63 -7.98 15.96
N SER A 113 11.55 -7.51 15.12
CA SER A 113 12.56 -8.40 14.51
C SER A 113 13.70 -8.57 15.51
N PRO A 114 13.91 -9.75 16.14
CA PRO A 114 15.22 -10.07 16.66
C PRO A 114 16.13 -10.21 15.45
N LYS A 115 16.92 -9.16 15.24
CA LYS A 115 18.12 -9.18 14.41
C LYS A 115 18.88 -10.45 14.81
N LYS A 116 18.93 -11.41 13.88
CA LYS A 116 19.73 -12.64 13.97
C LYS A 116 21.15 -12.22 14.30
N GLU A 117 21.45 -12.23 15.60
CA GLU A 117 22.75 -11.98 16.17
C GLU A 117 23.69 -13.04 15.61
N GLY A 118 24.79 -12.57 15.02
CA GLY A 118 25.81 -13.42 14.46
C GLY A 118 26.25 -14.41 15.54
N LYS A 119 26.07 -15.69 15.24
CA LYS A 119 26.69 -16.79 15.96
C LYS A 119 28.20 -16.53 15.92
N LYS A 120 28.75 -15.91 16.98
CA LYS A 120 30.18 -15.81 17.24
C LYS A 120 30.71 -17.25 17.22
N LYS A 121 31.42 -17.59 16.14
CA LYS A 121 32.28 -18.77 16.08
C LYS A 121 33.57 -18.37 16.78
N ALA A 122 33.65 -18.61 18.09
CA ALA A 122 34.91 -18.66 18.81
C ALA A 122 35.29 -20.15 18.81
N GLY A 123 36.35 -20.47 18.07
CA GLY A 123 37.13 -21.69 18.23
C GLY A 123 38.47 -21.32 18.83
#